data_AF-A0A9W7TXG0-F1
#
_entry.id   AF-A0A9W7TXG0-F1
#
_cell.length_a   1.000
_cell.length_b   1.000
_cell.length_c   1.000
_cell.angle_alpha   90.00
_cell.angle_beta   90.00
_cell.angle_gamma   90.00
#
_symmetry.space_group_name_H-M   'P 1'
#
loop_
_entity.id
_entity.type
_entity.pdbx_description
1 polymer ?
#
loop_
_entity_poly.entity_id
_entity_poly.type
_entity_poly.pdbx_seq_one_letter_code
_entity_poly.pdbx_strand_id
1 'polypeptide(L)'
;MNDTLKYTEVTIVGYTLGIPDVIMGITFLAAGTSVPDCIASLIVARQGLGDMAVSNTIGSNVFDILVGLGVPWGIQTMAVNYGSVVQINSKGLVYSVVLLLGSVALTVLGIHVNRWRLDFKLGIYVLVLYAVFLCFSILIEYNVFTFVNLPMCQDEL
;
A
#
# COMPACT_ATOMS: atom_id res chain seq x y z
N MET A 1 -13.55 32.45 10.19
CA MET A 1 -14.80 32.26 9.41
C MET A 1 -14.55 31.76 7.98
N ASN A 2 -13.33 31.29 7.63
CA ASN A 2 -13.01 30.77 6.29
C ASN A 2 -12.42 29.34 6.29
N ASP A 3 -12.15 28.74 7.46
CA ASP A 3 -11.59 27.38 7.53
C ASP A 3 -12.66 26.29 7.61
N THR A 4 -13.91 26.65 7.94
CA THR A 4 -15.02 25.70 8.09
C THR A 4 -15.65 25.28 6.75
N LEU A 5 -15.38 26.01 5.66
CA LEU A 5 -16.00 25.74 4.34
C LEU A 5 -15.20 24.76 3.46
N LYS A 6 -13.95 24.42 3.81
CA LYS A 6 -13.16 23.41 3.06
C LYS A 6 -13.46 21.97 3.46
N TYR A 7 -14.04 21.74 4.64
CA TYR A 7 -14.34 20.40 5.13
C TYR A 7 -15.72 19.88 4.65
N THR A 8 -16.47 20.69 3.92
CA THR A 8 -17.91 20.48 3.74
C THR A 8 -18.25 19.51 2.61
N GLU A 9 -17.46 19.46 1.53
CA GLU A 9 -17.77 18.59 0.36
C GLU A 9 -17.65 17.09 0.70
N VAL A 10 -16.59 16.70 1.41
CA VAL A 10 -16.34 15.29 1.78
C VAL A 10 -17.33 14.83 2.86
N THR A 11 -17.67 15.71 3.80
CA THR A 11 -18.58 15.42 4.92
C THR A 11 -20.04 15.27 4.47
N ILE A 12 -20.48 15.99 3.42
CA ILE A 12 -21.85 15.91 2.89
C ILE A 12 -22.09 14.57 2.17
N VAL A 13 -21.10 14.08 1.41
CA VAL A 13 -21.24 12.82 0.67
C VAL A 13 -21.23 11.60 1.61
N GLY A 14 -20.46 11.64 2.71
CA GLY A 14 -20.36 10.53 3.67
C GLY A 14 -21.60 10.41 4.54
N TYR A 15 -22.18 11.55 4.92
CA TYR A 15 -23.46 11.60 5.63
C TYR A 15 -24.64 11.05 4.77
N THR A 16 -24.55 11.15 3.44
CA THR A 16 -25.60 10.68 2.52
C THR A 16 -25.54 9.17 2.27
N LEU A 17 -24.36 8.55 2.42
CA LEU A 17 -24.13 7.12 2.17
C LEU A 17 -24.01 6.28 3.46
N GLY A 18 -24.01 6.91 4.64
CA GLY A 18 -23.84 6.22 5.92
C GLY A 18 -22.44 5.63 6.12
N ILE A 19 -21.46 6.08 5.33
CA ILE A 19 -20.07 5.62 5.37
C ILE A 19 -19.24 6.70 6.09
N PRO A 20 -18.43 6.34 7.10
CA PRO A 20 -17.58 7.29 7.81
C PRO A 20 -16.72 8.12 6.84
N ASP A 21 -16.70 9.44 7.02
CA ASP A 21 -15.97 10.39 6.16
C ASP A 21 -14.47 10.06 6.05
N VAL A 22 -13.91 9.47 7.11
CA VAL A 22 -12.52 8.99 7.15
C VAL A 22 -12.29 7.88 6.12
N ILE A 23 -13.23 6.94 5.97
CA ILE A 23 -13.12 5.80 5.05
C ILE A 23 -13.25 6.28 3.61
N MET A 24 -14.16 7.21 3.33
CA MET A 24 -14.22 7.84 2.00
C MET A 24 -12.96 8.64 1.71
N GLY A 25 -12.47 9.42 2.67
CA GLY A 25 -11.25 10.22 2.53
C GLY A 25 -10.05 9.36 2.17
N ILE A 26 -9.78 8.30 2.93
CA ILE A 26 -8.66 7.39 2.64
C ILE A 26 -8.87 6.60 1.34
N THR A 27 -10.09 6.16 1.02
CA THR A 27 -10.34 5.32 -0.15
C THR A 27 -10.33 6.12 -1.45
N PHE A 28 -11.01 7.28 -1.49
CA PHE A 28 -11.00 8.14 -2.68
C PHE A 28 -9.65 8.83 -2.88
N LEU A 29 -8.94 9.19 -1.81
CA LEU A 29 -7.60 9.75 -1.92
C LEU A 29 -6.61 8.69 -2.41
N ALA A 30 -6.64 7.48 -1.83
CA ALA A 30 -5.76 6.38 -2.26
C ALA A 30 -6.09 5.87 -3.67
N ALA A 31 -7.38 5.76 -4.01
CA ALA A 31 -7.79 5.45 -5.38
C ALA A 31 -7.41 6.58 -6.34
N GLY A 32 -7.52 7.83 -5.89
CA GLY A 32 -7.17 9.02 -6.65
C GLY A 32 -5.68 9.13 -6.98
N THR A 33 -4.79 8.58 -6.17
CA THR A 33 -3.35 8.48 -6.52
C THR A 33 -3.06 7.26 -7.39
N SER A 34 -3.55 6.08 -7.00
CA SER A 34 -3.21 4.81 -7.68
C SER A 34 -3.80 4.68 -9.10
N VAL A 35 -4.98 5.23 -9.36
CA VAL A 35 -5.64 5.14 -10.67
C VAL A 35 -4.89 5.88 -11.77
N PRO A 36 -4.55 7.18 -11.64
CA PRO A 36 -3.79 7.90 -12.66
C PRO A 36 -2.37 7.32 -12.83
N ASP A 37 -1.71 6.86 -11.77
CA ASP A 37 -0.40 6.21 -11.86
C ASP A 37 -0.43 4.91 -12.66
N CYS A 38 -1.48 4.10 -12.46
CA CYS A 38 -1.72 2.88 -13.23
C CYS A 38 -1.96 3.19 -14.71
N ILE A 39 -2.79 4.21 -15.00
CA ILE A 39 -3.07 4.65 -16.38
C ILE A 39 -1.80 5.18 -17.05
N ALA A 40 -1.01 6.01 -16.38
CA ALA A 40 0.24 6.55 -16.91
C ALA A 40 1.25 5.44 -17.23
N SER A 41 1.44 4.50 -16.31
CA SER A 41 2.34 3.35 -16.49
C SER A 41 1.86 2.44 -17.62
N LEU A 42 0.54 2.23 -17.76
CA LEU A 42 -0.05 1.45 -18.84
C LEU A 42 0.16 2.10 -20.21
N ILE A 43 -0.04 3.41 -20.34
CA ILE A 43 0.15 4.15 -21.59
C ILE A 43 1.62 4.04 -22.05
N VAL A 44 2.57 4.26 -21.14
CA VAL A 44 4.01 4.18 -21.42
C VAL A 44 4.42 2.75 -21.79
N ALA A 45 3.87 1.73 -21.11
CA ALA A 45 4.09 0.34 -21.47
C ALA A 45 3.56 -0.01 -22.88
N ARG A 46 2.40 0.55 -23.28
CA ARG A 46 1.82 0.37 -24.62
C ARG A 46 2.63 1.05 -25.73
N GLN A 47 3.40 2.07 -25.39
CA GLN A 47 4.34 2.74 -26.31
C GLN A 47 5.66 1.96 -26.48
N GLY A 48 5.81 0.80 -25.85
CA GLY A 48 7.02 -0.02 -25.92
C GLY A 48 8.12 0.41 -24.94
N LEU A 49 7.84 1.38 -24.07
CA LEU A 49 8.76 1.91 -23.07
C LEU A 49 8.55 1.20 -21.71
N GLY A 50 8.61 -0.13 -21.70
CA GLY A 50 8.35 -0.95 -20.52
C GLY A 50 9.23 -0.59 -19.31
N ASP A 51 10.51 -0.30 -19.54
CA ASP A 51 11.46 0.08 -18.48
C ASP A 51 11.06 1.40 -17.81
N MET A 52 10.55 2.36 -18.59
CA MET A 52 10.04 3.63 -18.08
C MET A 52 8.74 3.42 -17.30
N ALA A 53 7.84 2.56 -17.78
CA ALA A 53 6.62 2.21 -17.06
C ALA A 53 6.89 1.60 -15.68
N VAL A 54 7.86 0.67 -15.60
CA VAL A 54 8.28 0.06 -14.32
C VAL A 54 8.88 1.11 -13.39
N SER A 55 9.73 2.00 -13.90
CA SER A 55 10.31 3.08 -13.09
C SER A 55 9.27 4.04 -12.53
N ASN A 56 8.23 4.36 -13.30
CA ASN A 56 7.13 5.24 -12.88
C ASN A 56 6.31 4.60 -11.75
N THR A 57 5.92 3.33 -11.91
CA THR A 57 5.14 2.62 -10.88
C THR A 57 5.92 2.49 -9.56
N ILE A 58 7.23 2.21 -9.62
CA ILE A 58 8.07 2.13 -8.41
C ILE A 58 8.23 3.52 -7.78
N GLY A 59 8.47 4.55 -8.60
CA GLY A 59 8.66 5.93 -8.16
C GLY A 59 7.44 6.51 -7.44
N SER A 60 6.24 6.36 -8.01
CA SER A 60 5.00 6.88 -7.40
C SER A 60 4.73 6.23 -6.05
N ASN A 61 4.91 4.91 -5.90
CA ASN A 61 4.72 4.22 -4.61
C ASN A 61 5.74 4.68 -3.56
N VAL A 62 7.00 4.88 -3.94
CA VAL A 62 8.04 5.38 -3.02
C VAL A 62 7.73 6.82 -2.59
N PHE A 63 7.26 7.67 -3.51
CA PHE A 63 6.84 9.03 -3.21
C PHE A 63 5.63 9.05 -2.26
N ASP A 64 4.61 8.22 -2.50
CA ASP A 64 3.42 8.12 -1.65
C ASP A 64 3.78 7.69 -0.23
N ILE A 65 4.73 6.77 -0.05
CA ILE A 65 5.21 6.36 1.28
C ILE A 65 5.99 7.50 1.94
N LEU A 66 6.93 8.12 1.24
CA LEU A 66 7.78 9.18 1.80
C LEU A 66 6.98 10.44 2.15
N VAL A 67 6.07 10.85 1.28
CA VAL A 67 5.26 12.06 1.47
C VAL A 67 4.03 11.78 2.31
N GLY A 68 3.34 10.66 2.06
CA GLY A 68 2.12 10.30 2.77
C GLY A 68 2.36 9.87 4.21
N LEU A 69 3.44 9.13 4.50
CA LEU A 69 3.77 8.72 5.88
C LEU A 69 4.87 9.60 6.49
N GLY A 70 5.93 9.90 5.74
CA GLY A 70 7.10 10.61 6.28
C GLY A 70 6.83 12.06 6.65
N VAL A 71 6.09 12.82 5.85
CA VAL A 71 5.84 14.25 6.11
C VAL A 71 4.91 14.49 7.30
N PRO A 72 3.73 13.83 7.42
CA PRO A 72 2.86 14.02 8.58
C PRO A 72 3.51 13.58 9.89
N TRP A 73 4.27 12.49 9.86
CA TRP A 73 4.97 11.98 11.04
C TRP A 73 6.14 12.89 11.43
N GLY A 74 6.88 13.41 10.44
CA GLY A 74 7.92 14.44 10.63
C GLY A 74 7.37 15.74 11.25
N ILE A 75 6.24 16.22 10.75
CA ILE A 75 5.57 17.40 11.31
C ILE A 75 5.06 17.12 12.72
N GLN A 76 4.45 15.95 12.96
CA GLN A 76 3.92 15.58 14.28
C GLN A 76 5.03 15.44 15.33
N THR A 77 6.16 14.81 14.98
CA THR A 77 7.30 14.66 15.90
C THR A 77 8.01 15.99 16.19
N MET A 78 8.01 16.94 15.25
CA MET A 78 8.62 18.27 15.46
C MET A 78 7.69 19.26 16.17
N ALA A 79 6.37 19.19 15.92
CA ALA A 79 5.42 20.21 16.35
C ALA A 79 4.56 19.84 17.57
N VAL A 80 4.33 18.55 17.87
CA VAL A 80 3.29 18.13 18.82
C VAL A 80 3.80 17.39 20.05
N ASN A 81 4.70 16.40 19.92
CA ASN A 81 5.20 15.63 21.07
C ASN A 81 6.60 15.07 20.82
N TYR A 82 7.59 15.53 21.59
CA TYR A 82 8.91 14.90 21.66
C TYR A 82 8.79 13.54 22.38
N GLY A 83 8.91 12.44 21.64
CA GLY A 83 9.15 11.11 22.24
C GLY A 83 7.94 10.23 22.53
N SER A 84 6.82 10.38 21.80
CA SER A 84 5.74 9.39 21.89
C SER A 84 6.15 8.09 21.20
N VAL A 85 6.47 7.07 21.99
CA VAL A 85 6.79 5.72 21.51
C VAL A 85 5.49 4.98 21.20
N VAL A 86 5.18 4.85 19.91
CA VAL A 86 4.08 4.00 19.46
C VAL A 86 4.49 2.54 19.70
N GLN A 87 3.81 1.87 20.63
CA GLN A 87 4.02 0.45 20.91
C GLN A 87 3.38 -0.36 19.78
N ILE A 88 4.21 -0.77 18.81
CA ILE A 88 3.80 -1.55 17.66
C ILE A 88 3.92 -3.05 18.03
N ASN A 89 2.83 -3.78 17.88
CA ASN A 89 2.76 -5.21 18.16
C ASN A 89 3.86 -5.96 17.38
N SER A 90 4.88 -6.44 18.11
CA SER A 90 6.19 -6.75 17.52
C SER A 90 6.23 -8.04 16.71
N LYS A 91 5.23 -8.92 16.83
CA LYS A 91 5.21 -10.17 16.06
C LYS A 91 4.59 -9.99 14.69
N GLY A 92 3.35 -9.51 14.62
CA GLY A 92 2.65 -9.27 13.35
C GLY A 92 3.43 -8.35 12.40
N LEU A 93 3.98 -7.24 12.93
CA LEU A 93 4.76 -6.31 12.12
C LEU A 93 6.04 -6.94 11.56
N VAL A 94 6.78 -7.69 12.37
CA VAL A 94 8.01 -8.36 11.92
C VAL A 94 7.70 -9.37 10.82
N TYR A 95 6.60 -10.13 10.94
CA TYR A 95 6.18 -11.04 9.87
C TYR A 95 5.81 -10.29 8.59
N SER A 96 5.00 -9.22 8.67
CA SER A 96 4.64 -8.41 7.50
C SER A 96 5.86 -7.80 6.81
N VAL A 97 6.83 -7.30 7.58
CA VAL A 97 8.08 -6.73 7.04
C VAL A 97 8.94 -7.81 6.39
N VAL A 98 9.12 -8.97 7.04
CA VAL A 98 9.90 -10.09 6.48
C VAL A 98 9.25 -10.63 5.20
N LEU A 99 7.92 -10.76 5.18
CA LEU A 99 7.16 -11.19 4.00
C LEU A 99 7.29 -10.18 2.84
N LEU A 100 7.16 -8.88 3.13
CA LEU A 100 7.37 -7.82 2.13
C LEU A 100 8.79 -7.83 1.57
N LEU A 101 9.81 -7.91 2.43
CA LEU A 101 11.20 -7.97 1.97
C LEU A 101 11.48 -9.25 1.16
N GLY A 102 10.89 -10.38 1.57
CA GLY A 102 10.98 -11.64 0.84
C GLY A 102 10.37 -11.57 -0.55
N SER A 103 9.20 -10.93 -0.71
CA SER A 103 8.56 -10.78 -2.02
C SER A 103 9.35 -9.87 -2.97
N VAL A 104 9.92 -8.77 -2.46
CA VAL A 104 10.82 -7.90 -3.22
C VAL A 104 12.08 -8.67 -3.63
N ALA A 105 12.69 -9.44 -2.72
CA ALA A 105 13.88 -10.23 -3.07
C ALA A 105 13.58 -11.29 -4.14
N LEU A 106 12.47 -12.03 -4.03
CA LEU A 106 12.08 -13.06 -5.00
C LEU A 106 11.79 -12.48 -6.38
N THR A 107 11.13 -11.33 -6.45
CA THR A 107 10.83 -10.65 -7.72
C THR A 107 12.11 -10.13 -8.38
N VAL A 108 13.01 -9.49 -7.62
CA VAL A 108 14.32 -9.04 -8.12
C VAL A 108 15.18 -10.20 -8.60
N LEU A 109 15.22 -11.32 -7.85
CA LEU A 109 15.92 -12.53 -8.27
C LEU A 109 15.34 -13.11 -9.56
N GLY A 110 14.00 -13.17 -9.68
CA GLY A 110 13.33 -13.63 -10.89
C GLY A 110 13.68 -12.78 -12.13
N ILE A 111 13.74 -11.47 -11.96
CA ILE A 111 14.16 -10.52 -13.01
C ILE A 111 15.64 -10.71 -13.37
N HIS A 112 16.50 -10.92 -12.36
CA HIS A 112 17.93 -11.13 -12.55
C HIS A 112 18.23 -12.41 -13.34
N VAL A 113 17.53 -13.51 -13.02
CA VAL A 113 17.63 -14.79 -13.73
C VAL A 113 17.18 -14.63 -15.19
N ASN A 114 16.19 -13.77 -15.47
CA ASN A 114 15.75 -13.47 -16.83
C ASN A 114 16.58 -12.38 -17.53
N ARG A 115 17.83 -12.15 -17.10
CA ARG A 115 18.77 -11.22 -17.75
C ARG A 115 18.24 -9.78 -17.88
N TRP A 116 17.40 -9.33 -16.94
CA TRP A 116 16.78 -8.00 -16.97
C TRP A 116 15.96 -7.72 -18.23
N ARG A 117 15.38 -8.77 -18.83
CA ARG A 117 14.47 -8.63 -19.97
C ARG A 117 13.03 -8.80 -19.49
N LEU A 118 12.20 -7.81 -19.78
CA LEU A 118 10.77 -7.85 -19.42
C LEU A 118 9.99 -8.57 -20.53
N ASP A 119 9.95 -9.91 -20.47
CA ASP A 119 9.16 -10.73 -21.37
C ASP A 119 7.74 -10.96 -20.82
N PHE A 120 6.77 -11.21 -21.71
CA PHE A 120 5.40 -11.56 -21.31
C PHE A 120 5.34 -12.79 -20.38
N LYS A 121 6.26 -13.75 -20.57
CA LYS A 121 6.42 -14.91 -19.69
C LYS A 121 6.83 -14.52 -18.28
N LEU A 122 7.70 -13.53 -18.13
CA LEU A 122 8.10 -13.01 -16.84
C LEU A 122 6.95 -12.24 -16.17
N GLY A 123 6.15 -11.51 -16.95
CA GLY A 123 4.91 -10.89 -16.46
C GLY A 123 3.95 -11.90 -15.85
N ILE A 124 3.69 -13.01 -16.52
CA ILE A 124 2.86 -14.11 -15.97
C ILE A 124 3.51 -14.72 -14.74
N TYR A 125 4.83 -14.97 -14.76
CA TYR A 125 5.55 -15.50 -13.60
C TYR A 125 5.40 -14.59 -12.37
N VAL A 126 5.60 -13.28 -12.53
CA VAL A 126 5.46 -12.31 -11.44
C VAL A 126 4.02 -12.23 -10.95
N LEU A 127 3.01 -12.33 -11.82
CA LEU A 127 1.59 -12.31 -11.45
C LEU A 127 1.21 -13.56 -10.65
N VAL A 128 1.66 -14.75 -11.08
CA VAL A 128 1.46 -16.00 -10.35
C VAL A 128 2.17 -15.96 -9.00
N LEU A 129 3.42 -15.50 -8.96
CA LEU A 129 4.19 -15.35 -7.73
C LEU A 129 3.51 -14.38 -6.76
N TYR A 130 2.98 -13.26 -7.25
CA TYR A 130 2.19 -12.32 -6.47
C TYR A 130 0.92 -12.96 -5.92
N ALA A 131 0.16 -13.71 -6.72
CA ALA A 131 -1.05 -14.41 -6.26
C ALA A 131 -0.73 -15.47 -5.18
N VAL A 132 0.35 -16.23 -5.34
CA VAL A 132 0.82 -17.20 -4.34
C VAL A 132 1.23 -16.49 -3.05
N PHE A 133 1.99 -15.40 -3.17
CA PHE A 133 2.38 -14.57 -2.03
C PHE A 133 1.18 -14.02 -1.28
N LEU A 134 0.20 -13.46 -2.00
CA LEU A 134 -1.02 -12.89 -1.44
C LEU A 134 -1.83 -13.98 -0.71
N CYS A 135 -1.98 -15.15 -1.33
CA CYS A 135 -2.62 -16.31 -0.71
C CYS A 135 -1.89 -16.73 0.58
N PHE A 136 -0.55 -16.79 0.56
CA PHE A 136 0.26 -17.14 1.73
C PHE A 136 0.17 -16.09 2.85
N SER A 137 0.17 -14.81 2.49
CA SER A 137 -0.01 -13.69 3.43
C SER A 137 -1.37 -13.77 4.12
N ILE A 138 -2.43 -14.00 3.34
CA ILE A 138 -3.79 -14.22 3.85
C ILE A 138 -3.82 -15.45 4.77
N LEU A 139 -3.24 -16.58 4.37
CA LEU A 139 -3.21 -17.80 5.18
C LEU A 139 -2.52 -17.62 6.53
N ILE A 140 -1.43 -16.85 6.57
CA ILE A 140 -0.73 -16.49 7.81
C ILE A 140 -1.62 -15.59 8.68
N GLU A 141 -2.32 -14.64 8.07
CA GLU A 141 -3.20 -13.70 8.76
C GLU A 141 -4.45 -14.38 9.33
N TYR A 142 -4.99 -15.40 8.65
CA TYR A 142 -6.08 -16.26 9.13
C TYR A 142 -5.65 -17.30 10.19
N ASN A 143 -4.43 -17.23 10.73
CA ASN A 143 -3.91 -18.10 11.78
C ASN A 143 -3.95 -19.61 11.46
N VAL A 144 -4.00 -20.00 10.17
CA VAL A 144 -4.13 -21.42 9.77
C VAL A 144 -2.95 -22.29 10.23
N PHE A 145 -1.74 -21.71 10.33
CA PHE A 145 -0.52 -22.43 10.70
C PHE A 145 0.02 -22.07 12.10
N THR A 146 -0.22 -20.86 12.60
CA THR A 146 0.25 -20.39 13.93
C THR A 146 -0.57 -19.17 14.38
N PHE A 147 -0.85 -19.01 15.68
CA PHE A 147 -1.50 -17.80 16.23
C PHE A 147 -0.54 -16.59 16.14
N VAL A 148 -0.66 -15.76 15.09
CA VAL A 148 0.15 -14.56 14.85
C VAL A 148 -0.63 -13.27 15.18
N ASN A 149 -1.94 -13.22 14.92
CA ASN A 149 -2.80 -12.10 15.31
C ASN A 149 -3.92 -12.56 16.25
N LEU A 150 -4.19 -11.79 17.31
CA LEU A 150 -5.43 -11.92 18.09
C LEU A 150 -6.62 -11.47 17.23
N PRO A 151 -7.83 -12.02 17.42
CA PRO A 151 -9.02 -11.57 16.70
C PRO A 151 -9.17 -10.06 16.84
N MET A 152 -9.29 -9.36 15.70
CA MET A 152 -9.72 -7.96 15.68
C MET A 152 -11.22 -7.94 16.00
N CYS A 153 -11.51 -7.90 17.30
CA CYS A 153 -12.82 -7.76 17.94
C CYS A 153 -13.73 -9.02 17.88
N GLN A 154 -14.10 -9.51 19.07
CA GLN A 154 -15.46 -10.00 19.29
C GLN A 154 -16.37 -8.77 19.14
N ASP A 155 -17.40 -8.89 18.29
CA ASP A 155 -18.54 -7.98 18.36
C ASP A 155 -19.15 -8.15 19.76
N GLU A 156 -18.82 -7.24 20.69
CA GLU A 156 -19.54 -7.14 21.95
C GLU A 156 -20.94 -6.61 21.64
N LEU A 157 -21.92 -7.49 21.85
CA LEU A 157 -23.36 -7.25 21.83
C LEU A 157 -23.79 -6.21 22.88
#